data_AF-A0A537PJK3-F1
#
_entry.id   AF-A0A537PJK3-F1
#
_cell.length_a   1.000
_cell.length_b   1.000
_cell.length_c   1.000
_cell.angle_alpha   90.00
_cell.angle_beta   90.00
_cell.angle_gamma   90.00
#
_symmetry.space_group_name_H-M   'P 1'
#
loop_
_entity.id
_entity.type
_entity.pdbx_description
1 polymer ?
#
loop_
_entity_poly.entity_id
_entity_poly.type
_entity_poly.pdbx_seq_one_letter_code
_entity_poly.pdbx_strand_id
1 'polypeptide(L)' 'MTTYIVLVNWTERGIQQVKDSPRRFDAAKKMLKEMGGEIKSVHLTMGEYDLVLVC' A
#
# COMPACT_ATOMS: atom_id res chain seq x y z
N MET A 1 8.31 7.47 18.18
CA MET A 1 8.48 6.79 16.88
C MET A 1 7.53 7.45 15.90
N THR A 2 8.03 8.07 14.83
CA THR A 2 7.20 8.78 13.85
C THR A 2 6.41 7.77 13.04
N THR A 3 5.09 7.97 12.94
CA THR A 3 4.23 7.15 12.08
C THR A 3 3.96 7.94 10.81
N TYR A 4 4.21 7.32 9.67
CA TYR A 4 3.96 7.91 8.36
C TYR A 4 2.67 7.34 7.79
N ILE A 5 1.85 8.22 7.22
CA ILE A 5 0.62 7.87 6.53
C ILE A 5 0.86 8.08 5.05
N VAL A 6 0.63 7.04 4.26
CA VAL A 6 0.75 7.09 2.79
C VAL A 6 -0.65 6.91 2.21
N LEU A 7 -1.06 7.88 1.39
CA LEU A 7 -2.31 7.85 0.64
C LEU A 7 -2.02 7.41 -0.79
N VAL A 8 -2.75 6.42 -1.27
CA VAL A 8 -2.49 5.81 -2.57
C VAL A 8 -3.78 5.78 -3.39
N ASN A 9 -3.64 6.14 -4.66
CA ASN A 9 -4.66 5.93 -5.67
C ASN A 9 -4.26 4.80 -6.62
N TRP A 10 -5.26 4.05 -7.07
CA TRP A 10 -5.09 3.12 -8.18
C TRP A 10 -4.84 3.89 -9.47
N THR A 11 -3.89 3.40 -10.25
CA THR A 11 -3.84 3.74 -11.67
C THR A 11 -4.86 2.89 -12.43
N GLU A 12 -5.29 3.32 -13.62
CA GLU A 12 -6.23 2.54 -14.46
C GLU A 12 -5.76 1.10 -14.70
N ARG A 13 -4.46 0.92 -14.98
CA ARG A 13 -3.86 -0.41 -15.11
C ARG A 13 -3.82 -1.16 -13.77
N GLY A 14 -3.60 -0.44 -12.67
CA GLY A 14 -3.54 -0.98 -11.33
C GLY A 14 -4.85 -1.62 -10.89
N ILE A 15 -5.98 -0.97 -11.18
CA ILE A 15 -7.32 -1.48 -10.82
C ILE A 15 -7.76 -2.63 -11.74
N GLN A 16 -7.44 -2.58 -13.04
CA GLN A 16 -7.69 -3.71 -13.95
C GLN A 16 -6.95 -5.00 -13.52
N GLN A 17 -5.77 -4.84 -12.90
CA GLN A 17 -4.94 -5.93 -12.39
C GLN A 17 -5.04 -6.07 -10.86
N VAL A 18 -6.19 -5.69 -10.26
CA VAL A 18 -6.38 -5.79 -8.80
C VAL A 18 -6.30 -7.22 -8.28
N LYS A 19 -6.60 -8.23 -9.11
CA LYS A 19 -6.44 -9.66 -8.75
C LYS A 19 -4.99 -10.04 -8.46
N ASP A 20 -4.03 -9.34 -9.10
CA ASP A 20 -2.59 -9.49 -8.86
C ASP A 20 -2.07 -8.53 -7.78
N SER A 21 -2.94 -7.72 -7.19
CA SER A 21 -2.61 -6.77 -6.11
C SER A 21 -1.91 -7.43 -4.91
N PRO A 22 -2.36 -8.58 -4.39
CA PRO A 22 -1.74 -9.19 -3.20
C PRO A 22 -0.24 -9.43 -3.40
N ARG A 23 0.17 -9.90 -4.58
CA ARG A 23 1.59 -10.14 -4.90
C ARG A 23 2.40 -8.84 -4.98
N ARG A 24 1.82 -7.77 -5.52
CA ARG A 24 2.46 -6.43 -5.54
C ARG A 24 2.59 -5.86 -4.14
N PHE A 25 1.59 -6.11 -3.29
CA PHE A 25 1.59 -5.68 -1.90
C PHE A 25 2.67 -6.41 -1.08
N ASP A 26 2.82 -7.71 -1.25
CA ASP A 26 3.90 -8.48 -0.61
C ASP A 26 5.29 -7.99 -1.03
N ALA A 27 5.47 -7.67 -2.32
CA ALA A 27 6.72 -7.09 -2.81
C ALA A 27 6.98 -5.70 -2.18
N ALA A 28 5.97 -4.84 -2.08
CA ALA A 28 6.09 -3.54 -1.43
C ALA A 28 6.43 -3.66 0.07
N LYS A 29 5.80 -4.60 0.77
CA LYS A 29 6.11 -4.89 2.18
C LYS A 29 7.53 -5.37 2.38
N LYS A 30 8.01 -6.25 1.48
CA LYS A 30 9.39 -6.75 1.51
C LYS A 30 10.40 -5.63 1.26
N MET A 31 10.16 -4.80 0.24
CA MET A 31 11.02 -3.67 -0.09
C MET A 31 11.07 -2.65 1.06
N LEU A 32 9.93 -2.32 1.68
CA LEU A 32 9.92 -1.40 2.82
C LEU A 32 10.72 -1.96 4.01
N LYS A 33 10.60 -3.27 4.26
CA LYS A 33 11.37 -3.97 5.30
C LYS A 33 12.87 -3.94 5.02
N GLU A 34 13.29 -4.14 3.77
CA GLU A 34 14.70 -4.02 3.36
C GLU A 34 15.24 -2.59 3.55
N MET A 35 14.37 -1.57 3.41
CA MET A 35 14.70 -0.16 3.66
C MET A 35 14.63 0.23 5.15
N GLY A 36 14.37 -0.72 6.05
CA GLY A 36 14.29 -0.48 7.51
C GLY A 36 12.97 0.11 7.99
N GLY A 37 11.94 0.16 7.14
CA GLY A 37 10.58 0.56 7.51
C GLY A 37 9.67 -0.66 7.70
N GLU A 38 8.57 -0.49 8.42
CA GLU A 38 7.58 -1.53 8.65
C GLU A 38 6.20 -1.02 8.24
N ILE A 39 5.43 -1.82 7.49
CA ILE A 39 4.01 -1.53 7.25
C ILE A 39 3.22 -2.10 8.43
N LYS A 40 2.68 -1.22 9.28
CA LYS A 40 1.87 -1.57 10.44
C LYS A 40 0.46 -1.99 10.03
N SER A 41 -0.16 -1.26 9.12
CA SER A 41 -1.50 -1.58 8.64
C SER A 41 -1.77 -1.02 7.25
N VAL A 42 -2.68 -1.68 6.53
CA VAL A 42 -3.18 -1.23 5.24
C VAL A 42 -4.68 -1.34 5.20
N HIS A 43 -5.30 -0.25 4.76
CA HIS A 43 -6.73 -0.08 4.73
C HIS A 43 -7.16 0.27 3.31
N LEU A 44 -8.14 -0.47 2.80
CA LEU A 44 -8.87 -0.07 1.60
C LEU A 44 -9.92 0.96 2.02
N THR A 45 -9.91 2.10 1.35
CA THR A 45 -10.83 3.19 1.66
C THR A 45 -11.83 3.39 0.54
N MET A 46 -13.07 3.72 0.91
CA MET A 46 -14.07 4.21 -0.02
C MET A 46 -14.06 5.73 0.08
N GLY A 47 -13.50 6.43 -0.90
CA GLY A 47 -13.32 7.88 -0.86
C GLY A 47 -12.40 8.40 -1.96
N GLU A 48 -11.77 9.55 -1.72
CA GLU A 48 -10.84 10.19 -2.66
C GLU A 48 -9.56 9.36 -2.88
N TYR A 49 -9.17 8.57 -1.89
CA TYR A 49 -8.04 7.65 -1.95
C TYR A 49 -8.53 6.20 -1.91
N ASP A 50 -7.79 5.34 -2.60
CA ASP A 50 -8.14 3.93 -2.71
C ASP A 50 -7.51 3.08 -1.60
N LEU A 51 -6.31 3.45 -1.15
CA LEU A 51 -5.62 2.82 -0.03
C LEU A 51 -4.96 3.82 0.91
N VAL A 52 -4.91 3.43 2.18
CA VAL A 52 -4.12 4.08 3.22
C VAL A 52 -3.13 3.06 3.79
N LEU A 53 -1.85 3.41 3.81
CA LEU A 53 -0.80 2.64 4.47
C LEU A 53 -0.29 3.40 5.68
N VAL A 54 -0.12 2.68 6.78
CA VAL A 54 0.46 3.20 8.02
C VAL A 54 1.78 2.50 8.24
N CYS A 55 2.86 3.28 8.27
CA CYS A 55 4.23 2.80 8.47
C CYS A 55 4.82 3.35 9.78
#